data_AF-A0A0F9SZD6-F1
#
_entry.id   AF-A0A0F9SZD6-F1
#
_cell.length_a   1.000
_cell.length_b   1.000
_cell.length_c   1.000
_cell.angle_alpha   90.00
_cell.angle_beta   90.00
_cell.angle_gamma   90.00
#
_symmetry.space_group_name_H-M   'P 1'
#
loop_
_entity.id
_entity.type
_entity.pdbx_description
1 polymer ?
#
loop_
_entity_poly.entity_id
_entity_poly.type
_entity_poly.pdbx_seq_one_letter_code
_entity_poly.pdbx_strand_id
1 'polypeptide(L)'
;MSYDVADIFLKFMSVLLIVSILLFIISIPLMVYDSMYINPIAQEKANEYCQEQGFDFYKEYSRIGFLSKEPIAVICKYVEQYRNIDLNIIEAKE
;
A
#
# COMPACT_ATOMS: atom_id res chain seq x y z
N MET A 1 -44.87 24.63 -18.41
CA MET A 1 -43.55 25.19 -18.04
C MET A 1 -42.71 24.20 -17.20
N SER A 2 -42.85 22.88 -17.40
CA SER A 2 -42.09 21.87 -16.63
C SER A 2 -41.01 21.14 -17.43
N TYR A 3 -40.90 21.40 -18.75
CA TYR A 3 -39.93 20.74 -19.62
C TYR A 3 -38.51 21.32 -19.47
N ASP A 4 -38.37 22.62 -19.16
CA ASP A 4 -37.05 23.26 -18.99
C ASP A 4 -36.23 22.69 -17.82
N VAL A 5 -36.88 22.32 -16.71
CA VAL A 5 -36.19 21.79 -15.53
C VAL A 5 -35.70 20.36 -15.79
N ALA A 6 -36.50 19.55 -16.49
CA ALA A 6 -36.14 18.18 -16.84
C ALA A 6 -34.94 18.13 -17.80
N ASP A 7 -34.91 19.02 -18.80
CA ASP A 7 -33.80 19.11 -19.76
C ASP A 7 -32.50 19.60 -19.11
N ILE A 8 -32.59 20.58 -18.20
CA ILE A 8 -31.44 21.05 -17.43
C ILE A 8 -30.89 19.93 -16.53
N PHE A 9 -31.77 19.19 -15.86
CA PHE A 9 -31.38 18.06 -15.02
C PHE A 9 -30.70 16.95 -15.82
N LEU A 10 -31.24 16.56 -16.98
CA LEU A 10 -30.65 15.55 -17.85
C LEU A 10 -29.26 15.97 -18.35
N LYS A 11 -29.09 17.24 -18.74
CA LYS A 11 -27.77 17.78 -19.13
C LYS A 11 -26.78 17.72 -17.97
N PHE A 12 -27.18 18.14 -16.76
CA PHE A 12 -26.32 18.06 -15.58
C PHE A 12 -25.90 16.62 -15.25
N MET A 13 -26.85 15.67 -15.28
CA MET A 13 -26.57 14.25 -15.06
C MET A 13 -25.61 13.67 -16.11
N SER A 14 -25.73 14.09 -17.37
CA SER A 14 -24.82 13.65 -18.44
C SER A 14 -23.39 14.16 -18.23
N VAL A 15 -23.22 15.40 -17.74
CA VAL A 15 -21.90 15.97 -17.41
C VAL A 15 -21.29 15.22 -16.23
N LEU A 16 -22.07 14.95 -15.17
CA LEU A 16 -21.64 14.16 -14.02
C LEU A 16 -21.18 12.75 -14.43
N LEU A 17 -21.93 12.11 -15.32
CA LEU A 17 -21.57 10.80 -15.86
C LEU A 17 -20.21 10.86 -16.56
N ILE A 18 -20.00 11.84 -17.45
CA ILE A 18 -18.73 11.99 -18.16
C ILE A 18 -17.57 12.22 -17.18
N VAL A 19 -17.74 13.08 -16.18
CA VAL A 19 -16.73 13.33 -15.15
C VAL A 19 -16.40 12.06 -14.36
N SER A 20 -17.41 11.28 -13.96
CA SER A 20 -17.19 10.02 -13.25
C SER A 20 -16.41 9.00 -14.09
N ILE A 21 -16.70 8.91 -15.39
CA ILE A 21 -15.98 8.03 -16.31
C ILE A 21 -14.53 8.49 -16.47
N LEU A 22 -14.29 9.79 -16.61
CA LEU A 22 -12.93 10.35 -16.69
C LEU A 22 -12.12 10.06 -15.41
N LEU A 23 -12.72 10.24 -14.22
CA LEU A 23 -12.08 9.90 -12.95
C LEU A 23 -11.76 8.40 -12.85
N PHE A 24 -12.65 7.55 -13.35
CA PHE A 24 -12.43 6.11 -13.39
C PHE A 24 -11.27 5.73 -14.33
N ILE A 25 -11.23 6.31 -15.52
CA ILE A 25 -10.16 6.08 -16.51
C ILE A 25 -8.79 6.52 -15.98
N ILE A 26 -8.72 7.59 -15.17
CA ILE A 26 -7.46 8.06 -14.59
C ILE A 26 -7.06 7.24 -13.36
N SER A 27 -8.01 6.80 -12.55
CA SER A 27 -7.72 6.05 -11.32
C SER A 27 -7.21 4.64 -11.56
N ILE A 28 -7.69 3.92 -12.59
CA ILE A 28 -7.22 2.55 -12.88
C ILE A 28 -5.71 2.50 -13.16
N PRO A 29 -5.15 3.29 -14.10
CA PRO A 29 -3.71 3.25 -14.40
C PRO A 29 -2.87 3.62 -13.18
N LEU A 30 -3.31 4.59 -12.38
CA LEU A 30 -2.65 4.93 -11.13
C LEU A 30 -2.64 3.72 -10.19
N MET A 31 -3.79 3.05 -10.03
CA MET A 31 -3.90 1.87 -9.17
C MET A 31 -2.99 0.72 -9.59
N VAL A 32 -2.96 0.45 -10.90
CA VAL A 32 -2.09 -0.57 -11.48
C VAL A 32 -0.62 -0.20 -11.25
N TYR A 33 -0.25 1.07 -11.48
CA TYR A 33 1.13 1.53 -11.29
C TYR A 33 1.60 1.42 -9.83
N ASP A 34 0.77 1.83 -8.85
CA ASP A 34 1.12 1.64 -7.43
C ASP A 34 1.32 0.17 -7.09
N SER A 35 0.39 -0.69 -7.51
CA SER A 35 0.43 -2.12 -7.19
C SER A 35 1.61 -2.84 -7.84
N MET A 36 1.97 -2.49 -9.08
CA MET A 36 3.02 -3.19 -9.82
C MET A 36 4.43 -2.68 -9.50
N TYR A 37 4.59 -1.39 -9.19
CA TYR A 37 5.91 -0.78 -9.07
C TYR A 37 6.20 -0.21 -7.68
N ILE A 38 5.26 0.51 -7.08
CA ILE A 38 5.51 1.19 -5.79
C ILE A 38 5.41 0.22 -4.62
N ASN A 39 4.38 -0.63 -4.63
CA ASN A 39 4.13 -1.57 -3.55
C ASN A 39 5.30 -2.54 -3.33
N PRO A 40 5.89 -3.17 -4.38
CA PRO A 40 7.05 -4.03 -4.20
C PRO A 40 8.29 -3.30 -3.66
N ILE A 41 8.55 -2.07 -4.10
CA ILE A 41 9.67 -1.25 -3.59
C ILE A 41 9.51 -1.01 -2.08
N ALA A 42 8.29 -0.71 -1.64
CA ALA A 42 8.04 -0.48 -0.22
C ALA A 42 8.16 -1.77 0.62
N GLN A 43 7.81 -2.92 0.05
CA GLN A 43 8.01 -4.23 0.69
C GLN A 43 9.50 -4.53 0.87
N GLU A 44 10.29 -4.28 -0.17
CA GLU A 44 11.74 -4.46 -0.14
C GLU A 44 12.36 -3.60 0.98
N LYS A 45 12.02 -2.31 1.01
CA LYS A 45 12.45 -1.41 2.09
C LYS A 45 11.99 -1.84 3.49
N ALA A 46 10.78 -2.38 3.62
CA ALA A 46 10.29 -2.87 4.91
C ALA A 46 11.12 -4.08 5.38
N ASN A 47 11.52 -4.94 4.44
CA ASN A 47 12.41 -6.07 4.72
C ASN A 47 13.82 -5.61 5.09
N GLU A 48 14.40 -4.67 4.33
CA GLU A 48 15.71 -4.07 4.63
C GLU A 48 15.73 -3.50 6.05
N TYR A 49 14.71 -2.70 6.41
CA TYR A 49 14.57 -2.16 7.76
C TYR A 49 14.55 -3.25 8.83
N CYS A 50 13.78 -4.32 8.63
CA CYS A 50 13.73 -5.42 9.59
C CYS A 50 15.07 -6.17 9.70
N GLN A 51 15.77 -6.37 8.59
CA GLN A 51 17.09 -7.02 8.56
C GLN A 51 18.14 -6.18 9.28
N GLU A 52 18.12 -4.86 9.13
CA GLU A 52 19.01 -3.95 9.89
C GLU A 52 18.77 -4.01 11.39
N GLN A 53 17.52 -4.27 11.82
CA GLN A 53 17.18 -4.50 13.22
C GLN A 53 17.47 -5.93 13.70
N GLY A 54 18.01 -6.78 12.82
CA GLY A 54 18.36 -8.17 13.11
C GLY A 54 17.23 -9.18 12.93
N PHE A 55 16.08 -8.82 12.36
CA PHE A 55 14.96 -9.73 12.09
C PHE A 55 15.03 -10.32 10.67
N ASP A 56 14.43 -11.50 10.45
CA ASP A 56 14.49 -12.17 9.14
C ASP A 56 13.62 -11.50 8.06
N PHE A 57 12.41 -11.06 8.43
CA PHE A 57 11.45 -10.44 7.49
C PHE A 57 10.43 -9.51 8.16
N TYR A 58 9.81 -8.65 7.36
CA TYR A 58 8.64 -7.88 7.78
C TYR A 58 7.38 -8.78 7.84
N LYS A 59 6.55 -8.58 8.86
CA LYS A 59 5.24 -9.22 9.00
C LYS A 59 4.15 -8.37 8.35
N GLU A 60 4.12 -7.09 8.72
CA GLU A 60 3.15 -6.10 8.26
C GLU A 60 3.86 -4.75 8.14
N TYR A 61 3.45 -3.94 7.18
CA TYR A 61 3.87 -2.54 7.06
C TYR A 61 2.71 -1.71 6.53
N SER A 62 2.67 -0.44 6.89
CA SER A 62 1.75 0.54 6.34
C SER A 62 2.51 1.52 5.45
N ARG A 63 1.78 2.38 4.73
CA ARG A 63 2.35 3.46 3.90
C ARG A 63 1.48 4.69 4.02
N ILE A 64 2.08 5.88 3.96
CA ILE A 64 1.29 7.12 3.86
C ILE A 64 0.92 7.34 2.39
N GLY A 65 -0.35 7.14 2.08
CA GLY A 65 -0.93 7.52 0.79
C GLY A 65 -0.61 6.58 -0.38
N PHE A 66 -1.31 6.84 -1.48
CA PHE A 66 -1.13 6.18 -2.76
C PHE A 66 0.18 6.66 -3.40
N LEU A 67 1.00 5.77 -3.98
CA LEU A 67 2.30 6.07 -4.61
C LEU A 67 3.49 6.34 -3.67
N SER A 68 3.32 6.23 -2.35
CA SER A 68 4.47 6.30 -1.44
C SER A 68 5.29 5.00 -1.49
N LYS A 69 6.60 5.17 -1.69
CA LYS A 69 7.59 4.08 -1.65
C LYS A 69 8.10 3.80 -0.24
N GLU A 70 7.83 4.70 0.71
CA GLU A 70 8.35 4.55 2.07
C GLU A 70 7.37 3.77 2.94
N PRO A 71 7.79 2.63 3.51
CA PRO A 71 7.02 1.93 4.51
C PRO A 71 7.06 2.69 5.84
N ILE A 72 5.92 2.70 6.54
CA ILE A 72 5.71 3.35 7.83
C ILE A 72 5.01 2.33 8.73
N ALA A 73 5.35 2.32 10.02
CA ALA A 73 4.87 1.32 10.97
C ALA A 73 5.15 -0.12 10.49
N VAL A 74 6.45 -0.46 10.38
CA VAL A 74 6.91 -1.80 10.02
C VAL A 74 6.92 -2.68 11.27
N ILE A 75 6.20 -3.80 11.23
CA ILE A 75 6.23 -4.84 12.25
C ILE A 75 7.14 -5.96 11.75
N CYS A 76 8.26 -6.19 12.44
CA CYS A 76 9.21 -7.24 12.08
C CYS A 76 8.87 -8.57 12.77
N LYS A 77 9.22 -9.70 12.14
CA LYS A 77 9.05 -11.03 12.71
C LYS A 77 10.34 -11.85 12.57
N TYR A 78 10.68 -12.54 13.65
CA TYR A 78 11.71 -13.59 13.67
C TYR A 78 11.11 -14.92 13.24
N VAL A 79 11.86 -15.73 12.50
CA VAL A 79 11.58 -17.16 12.44
C VAL A 79 11.90 -17.76 13.80
N GLU A 80 10.93 -18.44 14.42
CA GLU A 80 11.09 -19.03 15.75
C GLU A 80 12.30 -19.97 15.86
N GLN A 81 12.66 -20.66 14.77
CA GLN A 81 13.84 -21.53 14.73
C GLN A 81 15.15 -20.77 14.92
N TYR A 82 15.34 -19.62 14.26
CA TYR A 82 16.56 -18.82 14.42
C TYR A 82 16.62 -18.13 15.77
N ARG A 83 15.48 -17.66 16.29
CA ARG A 83 15.40 -17.10 17.66
C ARG A 83 15.92 -18.09 18.70
N ASN A 84 15.51 -19.36 18.60
CA ASN A 84 15.93 -20.38 19.56
C ASN A 84 17.41 -20.76 19.38
N ILE A 85 17.95 -20.72 18.16
CA ILE A 85 19.38 -20.94 17.90
C ILE A 85 20.20 -19.80 18.52
N ASP A 86 19.81 -18.53 18.30
CA ASP A 86 20.54 -17.38 18.84
C ASP A 86 20.49 -17.33 20.37
N LEU A 87 19.33 -17.60 20.98
CA LEU A 87 19.21 -17.69 22.43
C LEU A 87 20.10 -18.80 23.01
N ASN A 88 20.10 -19.99 22.38
CA ASN A 88 20.95 -21.10 22.82
C ASN A 88 22.45 -20.79 22.66
N ILE A 89 22.86 -20.04 21.62
CA ILE A 89 24.25 -19.61 21.44
C ILE A 89 24.67 -18.61 22.52
N ILE A 90 23.78 -17.70 22.92
CA ILE A 90 24.03 -16.73 23.99
C ILE A 90 24.16 -17.45 25.33
N GLU A 91 23.23 -18.34 25.68
CA GLU A 91 23.29 -19.13 26.92
C GLU A 91 24.52 -20.04 26.98
N ALA A 92 25.01 -20.56 25.85
CA ALA A 92 26.22 -21.39 25.81
C ALA A 92 27.53 -20.59 25.94
N LYS A 93 27.48 -19.26 25.85
CA LYS A 93 28.64 -18.37 25.98
C LYS A 93 28.77 -17.75 27.38
N GLU A 94 27.73 -17.83 28.21
CA GLU A 94 27.77 -17.49 29.65
C GLU A 94 28.24 -18.70 30.49
#